data_AF-C9L7R8-F1
#
_entry.id   AF-C9L7R8-F1
#
_cell.length_a   1.000
_cell.length_b   1.000
_cell.length_c   1.000
_cell.angle_alpha   90.00
_cell.angle_beta   90.00
_cell.angle_gamma   90.00
#
_symmetry.space_group_name_H-M   'P 1'
#
loop_
_entity.id
_entity.type
_entity.pdbx_description
1 polymer ?
#
loop_
_entity_poly.entity_id
_entity_poly.type
_entity_poly.pdbx_seq_one_letter_code
_entity_poly.pdbx_strand_id
1 'polypeptide(L)'
;MEIKNLSQLKKAIKEGHKFIIRKHYIKPEYEGQIRKPNWVLTNGFYSIENEKPDSEVTLANNGKGSWIEYGKASDWEFENGVCKQSFRGNNVWEIEII
;
A
#
# COMPACT_ATOMS: atom_id res chain seq x y z
N MET A 1 11.32 -8.44 -3.34
CA MET A 1 11.18 -8.37 -4.82
C MET A 1 11.53 -6.95 -5.25
N GLU A 2 12.23 -6.74 -6.37
CA GLU A 2 12.55 -5.38 -6.82
C GLU A 2 11.41 -4.82 -7.69
N ILE A 3 10.69 -3.82 -7.19
CA ILE A 3 9.64 -3.11 -7.91
C ILE A 3 10.23 -1.82 -8.49
N LYS A 4 10.16 -1.64 -9.81
CA LYS A 4 10.77 -0.54 -10.57
C LYS A 4 9.77 0.43 -11.17
N ASN A 5 8.49 0.05 -11.20
CA ASN A 5 7.43 0.89 -11.77
C ASN A 5 6.04 0.49 -11.23
N LEU A 6 5.07 1.36 -11.47
CA LEU A 6 3.69 1.18 -11.02
C LEU A 6 3.03 -0.09 -11.58
N SER A 7 3.37 -0.52 -12.80
CA SER A 7 2.80 -1.74 -13.37
C SER A 7 3.24 -2.98 -12.59
N GLN A 8 4.51 -3.04 -12.18
CA GLN A 8 5.03 -4.12 -11.35
C GLN A 8 4.40 -4.09 -9.95
N LEU A 9 4.24 -2.90 -9.36
CA LEU A 9 3.56 -2.74 -8.07
C LEU A 9 2.11 -3.28 -8.14
N LYS A 10 1.34 -2.84 -9.15
CA LYS A 10 -0.04 -3.31 -9.36
C LYS A 10 -0.11 -4.83 -9.51
N LYS A 11 0.83 -5.42 -10.25
CA LYS A 11 0.92 -6.87 -10.42
C LYS A 11 1.19 -7.57 -9.08
N ALA A 12 2.18 -7.12 -8.31
CA ALA A 12 2.51 -7.71 -7.01
C ALA A 12 1.32 -7.66 -6.03
N ILE A 13 0.62 -6.52 -5.98
CA ILE A 13 -0.60 -6.36 -5.17
C ILE A 13 -1.71 -7.30 -5.63
N LYS A 14 -1.92 -7.44 -6.95
CA LYS A 14 -2.92 -8.36 -7.50
C LYS A 14 -2.60 -9.83 -7.20
N GLU A 15 -1.32 -10.18 -7.13
CA GLU A 15 -0.84 -11.51 -6.74
C GLU A 15 -0.91 -11.75 -5.22
N GLY A 16 -1.33 -10.76 -4.44
CA GLY A 16 -1.54 -10.89 -2.99
C GLY A 16 -0.26 -10.77 -2.17
N HIS A 17 0.83 -10.24 -2.73
CA HIS A 17 2.06 -10.03 -1.97
C HIS A 17 1.82 -9.08 -0.79
N LYS A 18 2.43 -9.40 0.34
CA LYS A 18 2.40 -8.55 1.53
C LYS A 18 3.30 -7.35 1.29
N PHE A 19 3.07 -6.30 2.08
CA PHE A 19 3.94 -5.14 2.07
C PHE A 19 4.04 -4.54 3.47
N ILE A 20 5.17 -3.93 3.75
CA ILE A 20 5.37 -3.15 4.97
C ILE A 20 5.26 -1.66 4.65
N ILE A 21 4.55 -0.92 5.49
CA ILE A 21 4.53 0.54 5.44
C ILE A 21 5.78 1.05 6.15
N ARG A 22 6.76 1.54 5.39
CA ARG A 22 8.02 2.09 5.92
C ARG A 22 7.83 3.48 6.51
N LYS A 23 7.05 4.31 5.83
CA LYS A 23 6.69 5.67 6.26
C LYS A 23 5.25 5.97 5.85
N HIS A 24 4.50 6.69 6.68
CA HIS A 24 3.19 7.21 6.28
C HIS A 24 3.02 8.64 6.79
N TYR A 25 3.24 9.60 5.90
CA TYR A 25 3.34 11.02 6.23
C TYR A 25 2.03 11.64 6.76
N ILE A 26 0.89 11.04 6.43
CA ILE A 26 -0.45 11.48 6.88
C ILE A 26 -0.96 10.71 8.11
N LYS A 27 -0.50 9.46 8.29
CA LYS A 27 -0.99 8.51 9.30
C LYS A 27 0.20 7.78 9.94
N PRO A 28 1.02 8.46 10.76
CA PRO A 28 2.23 7.88 11.35
C PRO A 28 1.97 6.59 12.14
N GLU A 29 0.75 6.41 12.67
CA GLU A 29 0.30 5.18 13.33
C GLU A 29 0.30 3.93 12.43
N TYR A 30 0.41 4.10 11.10
CA TYR A 30 0.50 3.02 10.13
C TYR A 30 1.94 2.56 9.86
N GLU A 31 2.94 3.28 10.34
CA GLU A 31 4.35 2.91 10.17
C GLU A 31 4.65 1.56 10.84
N GLY A 32 5.38 0.69 10.13
CA GLY A 32 5.72 -0.66 10.58
C GLY A 32 4.61 -1.69 10.38
N GLN A 33 3.40 -1.30 9.98
CA GLN A 33 2.33 -2.26 9.73
C GLN A 33 2.65 -3.12 8.51
N ILE A 34 2.56 -4.43 8.68
CA ILE A 34 2.55 -5.39 7.59
C ILE A 34 1.10 -5.54 7.11
N ARG A 35 0.90 -5.29 5.82
CA ARG A 35 -0.39 -5.30 5.15
C ARG A 35 -0.46 -6.43 4.15
N LYS A 36 -1.69 -6.91 3.91
CA LYS A 36 -1.99 -7.77 2.77
C LYS A 36 -3.15 -7.17 1.96
N PRO A 37 -3.08 -7.20 0.61
CA PRO A 37 -4.20 -6.87 -0.23
C PRO A 37 -5.40 -7.77 0.11
N ASN A 38 -6.60 -7.19 0.15
CA ASN A 38 -7.83 -7.91 0.46
C ASN A 38 -8.85 -7.81 -0.68
N TRP A 39 -8.98 -6.62 -1.27
CA TRP A 39 -9.85 -6.40 -2.42
C TRP A 39 -9.17 -5.47 -3.43
N VAL A 40 -8.87 -5.97 -4.62
CA VAL A 40 -8.08 -5.25 -5.63
C VAL A 40 -8.96 -4.80 -6.80
N LEU A 41 -8.83 -3.53 -7.17
CA LEU A 41 -9.53 -2.89 -8.28
C LEU A 41 -8.50 -2.25 -9.24
N THR A 42 -8.97 -1.76 -10.38
CA THR A 42 -8.10 -1.16 -11.40
C THR A 42 -7.40 0.12 -10.93
N ASN A 43 -8.12 0.93 -10.13
CA ASN A 43 -7.67 2.24 -9.64
C ASN A 43 -7.04 2.19 -8.25
N GLY A 44 -7.13 1.08 -7.53
CA GLY A 44 -6.60 0.97 -6.18
C GLY A 44 -6.95 -0.37 -5.54
N PHE A 45 -6.72 -0.48 -4.25
CA PHE A 45 -7.01 -1.70 -3.51
C PHE A 45 -7.32 -1.39 -2.05
N TYR A 46 -8.06 -2.29 -1.42
CA TYR A 46 -8.19 -2.34 0.02
C TYR A 46 -7.15 -3.29 0.61
N SER A 47 -6.61 -2.96 1.77
CA SER A 47 -5.68 -3.81 2.50
C SER A 47 -6.01 -3.89 3.99
N ILE A 48 -5.70 -5.05 4.57
CA ILE A 48 -5.92 -5.37 5.98
C ILE A 48 -4.57 -5.62 6.66
N GLU A 49 -4.50 -5.47 7.98
CA GLU A 49 -3.29 -5.82 8.72
C GLU A 49 -3.10 -7.34 8.73
N ASN A 50 -1.87 -7.80 8.47
CA ASN A 50 -1.54 -9.21 8.51
C ASN A 50 -1.73 -9.75 9.93
N GLU A 51 -2.42 -10.89 10.06
CA GLU A 51 -2.63 -11.61 11.33
C GLU A 51 -3.34 -10.81 12.44
N LYS A 52 -3.99 -9.70 12.10
CA LYS A 52 -4.79 -8.90 13.04
C LYS A 52 -6.24 -8.76 12.54
N PRO A 53 -7.07 -9.80 12.71
CA PRO A 53 -8.45 -9.81 12.20
C PRO A 53 -9.32 -8.72 12.85
N ASP A 54 -9.03 -8.36 14.10
CA ASP A 54 -9.85 -7.43 14.89
C ASP A 54 -9.29 -6.00 14.93
N SER A 55 -8.23 -5.70 14.17
CA SER A 55 -7.70 -4.32 14.15
C SER A 55 -8.67 -3.36 13.50
N GLU A 56 -8.67 -2.10 13.95
CA GLU A 56 -9.50 -1.05 13.37
C GLU A 56 -9.33 -0.97 11.86
N VAL A 57 -8.11 -1.17 11.36
CA VAL A 57 -7.90 -1.12 9.91
C VAL A 57 -8.46 -2.33 9.21
N THR A 58 -8.33 -3.54 9.75
CA THR A 58 -8.91 -4.74 9.14
C THR A 58 -10.43 -4.65 9.09
N LEU A 59 -11.06 -4.12 10.13
CA LEU A 59 -12.51 -3.95 10.22
C LEU A 59 -13.07 -2.79 9.38
N ALA A 60 -12.20 -1.85 8.95
CA ALA A 60 -12.60 -0.71 8.15
C ALA A 60 -13.29 -1.10 6.83
N ASN A 61 -14.14 -0.20 6.32
CA ASN A 61 -14.86 -0.38 5.06
C ASN A 61 -15.65 -1.71 4.99
N ASN A 62 -16.37 -2.04 6.06
CA ASN A 62 -17.12 -3.29 6.21
C ASN A 62 -16.23 -4.54 6.06
N GLY A 63 -15.08 -4.55 6.74
CA GLY A 63 -14.12 -5.65 6.70
C GLY A 63 -13.28 -5.73 5.41
N LYS A 64 -13.37 -4.75 4.51
CA LYS A 64 -12.52 -4.70 3.32
C LYS A 64 -11.11 -4.24 3.63
N GLY A 65 -10.93 -3.43 4.66
CA GLY A 65 -9.64 -2.82 5.01
C GLY A 65 -9.55 -1.34 4.68
N SER A 66 -8.37 -0.73 4.83
CA SER A 66 -8.11 0.64 4.39
C SER A 66 -7.94 0.71 2.88
N TRP A 67 -8.54 1.73 2.25
CA TRP A 67 -8.41 2.01 0.81
C TRP A 67 -7.10 2.70 0.46
N ILE A 68 -6.50 2.28 -0.64
CA ILE A 68 -5.32 2.88 -1.25
C ILE A 68 -5.58 3.08 -2.74
N GLU A 69 -5.47 4.32 -3.20
CA GLU A 69 -5.55 4.65 -4.62
C GLU A 69 -4.16 4.60 -5.28
N TYR A 70 -4.08 4.04 -6.48
CA TYR A 70 -2.81 3.99 -7.23
C TYR A 70 -2.38 5.36 -7.78
N GLY A 71 -3.31 6.24 -8.12
CA GLY A 71 -2.97 7.49 -8.81
C GLY A 71 -2.30 7.26 -10.17
N LYS A 72 -1.50 8.23 -10.62
CA LYS A 72 -0.77 8.21 -11.89
C LYS A 72 0.63 7.60 -11.71
N ALA A 73 1.25 7.14 -12.79
CA ALA A 73 2.63 6.67 -12.73
C ALA A 73 3.63 7.75 -12.25
N SER A 74 3.37 9.01 -12.58
CA SER A 74 4.17 10.17 -12.13
C SER A 74 4.05 10.47 -10.64
N ASP A 75 3.08 9.87 -9.96
CA ASP A 75 2.88 10.02 -8.52
C ASP A 75 3.79 9.07 -7.72
N TRP A 76 4.61 8.25 -8.40
CA TRP A 76 5.45 7.24 -7.79
C TRP A 76 6.93 7.41 -8.09
N GLU A 77 7.74 7.17 -7.07
CA GLU A 77 9.18 6.99 -7.14
C GLU A 77 9.52 5.56 -6.69
N PHE A 78 10.46 4.92 -7.39
CA PHE A 78 10.88 3.54 -7.12
C PHE A 78 12.39 3.52 -6.95
N GLU A 79 12.86 3.27 -5.73
CA GLU A 79 14.29 3.31 -5.42
C GLU A 79 14.62 2.28 -4.33
N ASN A 80 15.65 1.46 -4.56
CA ASN A 80 16.17 0.48 -3.60
C ASN A 80 15.08 -0.44 -3.00
N GLY A 81 14.06 -0.80 -3.79
CA GLY A 81 12.94 -1.65 -3.37
C GLY A 81 11.79 -0.93 -2.67
N VAL A 82 11.95 0.36 -2.36
CA VAL A 82 10.90 1.22 -1.79
C VAL A 82 10.07 1.83 -2.90
N CYS A 83 8.75 1.71 -2.77
CA CYS A 83 7.77 2.39 -3.60
C CYS A 83 7.22 3.58 -2.79
N LYS A 84 7.56 4.79 -3.22
CA LYS A 84 7.11 6.03 -2.58
C LYS A 84 6.02 6.67 -3.42
N GLN A 85 4.89 6.99 -2.81
CA GLN A 85 3.80 7.70 -3.47
C GLN A 85 3.68 9.14 -2.96
N SER A 86 3.42 10.05 -3.88
CA SER A 86 3.12 11.45 -3.62
C SER A 86 1.81 11.85 -4.29
N PHE A 87 1.01 12.70 -3.65
CA PHE A 87 -0.21 13.25 -4.22
C PHE A 87 -0.12 14.77 -4.26
N ARG A 88 -0.22 15.34 -5.47
CA ARG A 88 -0.12 16.80 -5.71
C ARG A 88 1.14 17.41 -5.06
N GLY A 89 2.28 16.72 -5.17
CA GLY A 89 3.57 17.16 -4.63
C GLY A 89 3.79 16.90 -3.15
N ASN A 90 2.84 16.30 -2.43
CA ASN A 90 2.99 15.94 -1.02
C ASN A 90 3.22 14.43 -0.89
N ASN A 91 4.26 14.02 -0.16
CA ASN A 91 4.49 12.61 0.13
C ASN A 91 3.31 12.04 0.91
N VAL A 92 2.84 10.86 0.52
CA VAL A 92 1.73 10.17 1.19
C VAL A 92 2.29 9.09 2.10
N TRP A 93 3.12 8.21 1.53
CA TRP A 93 3.63 7.01 2.18
C TRP A 93 4.72 6.33 1.33
N GLU A 94 5.47 5.47 2.00
CA GLU A 94 6.53 4.62 1.46
C GLU A 94 6.23 3.17 1.85
N ILE A 95 6.23 2.27 0.86
CA ILE A 95 5.96 0.86 1.06
C ILE A 95 7.05 -0.01 0.44
N GLU A 96 7.25 -1.18 1.00
CA GLU A 96 8.15 -2.20 0.45
C GLU A 96 7.40 -3.54 0.36
N ILE A 97 7.46 -4.18 -0.80
CA ILE A 97 6.84 -5.48 -1.04
C ILE A 97 7.73 -6.58 -0.43
N ILE A 98 7.14 -7.41 0.44
CA ILE A 98 7.82 -8.48 1.18
C ILE A 98 7.30 -9.87 0.82
#